data_AF-A0A535XCT2-F1
#
_entry.id   AF-A0A535XCT2-F1
#
_cell.length_a   1.000
_cell.length_b   1.000
_cell.length_c   1.000
_cell.angle_alpha   90.00
_cell.angle_beta   90.00
_cell.angle_gamma   90.00
#
_symmetry.space_group_name_H-M   'P 1'
#
loop_
_entity.id
_entity.type
_entity.pdbx_description
1 polymer ?
#
loop_
_entity_poly.entity_id
_entity_poly.type
_entity_poly.pdbx_seq_one_letter_code
_entity_poly.pdbx_strand_id
1 'polypeptide(L)'
;MGTRIEDQPPEHWAGPESLDPTPVWKQFALIGIFLVLGLVLLAGVAVFAAAPQLVTPPALVPGDRLVLSIADLPAVGGAPKRFGPPLIDDAHAFWLSRLSSIEVVAFRGLWTDQLGRVCPVSWNVTIDGPLRSFTAACRGSAPVLFNERGEAGPGAPRGLDRYLVSVSDDRVIVNLSRLIVSPEHTSAPPTP
;
A
#
# COMPACT_ATOMS: atom_id res chain seq x y z
N MET A 1 60.26 31.26 -17.43
CA MET A 1 59.51 30.23 -18.17
C MET A 1 58.04 30.60 -18.04
N GLY A 2 57.48 31.21 -19.08
CA GLY A 2 56.11 31.71 -19.07
C GLY A 2 55.12 30.59 -19.32
N THR A 3 54.00 30.60 -18.59
CA THR A 3 52.84 29.71 -18.82
C THR A 3 51.84 30.33 -19.79
N ARG A 4 52.25 31.39 -20.51
CA ARG A 4 51.43 32.07 -21.52
C ARG A 4 51.40 31.23 -22.79
N ILE A 5 50.24 31.18 -23.41
CA ILE A 5 49.96 30.38 -24.62
C ILE A 5 50.88 30.79 -25.77
N GLU A 6 51.22 32.08 -25.83
CA GLU A 6 52.09 32.73 -26.81
C GLU A 6 53.57 32.34 -26.66
N ASP A 7 53.97 31.82 -25.49
CA ASP A 7 55.32 31.33 -25.22
C ASP A 7 55.47 29.83 -25.53
N GLN A 8 54.39 29.14 -25.94
CA GLN A 8 54.44 27.72 -26.33
C GLN A 8 54.84 27.57 -27.80
N PRO A 9 55.79 26.66 -28.12
CA PRO A 9 56.21 26.45 -29.51
C PRO A 9 55.02 26.00 -30.38
N PRO A 10 54.87 26.47 -31.63
CA PRO A 10 53.76 26.15 -32.55
C PRO A 10 53.42 24.65 -32.65
N GLU A 11 54.43 23.80 -32.53
CA GLU A 11 54.30 22.34 -32.53
C GLU A 11 53.55 21.75 -31.32
N HIS A 12 53.33 22.53 -30.24
CA HIS A 12 52.52 22.14 -29.08
C HIS A 12 51.07 22.61 -29.17
N TRP A 13 50.73 23.41 -30.18
CA TRP A 13 49.36 23.87 -30.39
C TRP A 13 48.57 22.74 -31.01
N ALA A 14 47.36 22.57 -30.51
CA ALA A 14 46.48 21.54 -31.01
C ALA A 14 46.20 21.83 -32.51
N GLY A 15 46.61 20.91 -33.39
CA GLY A 15 46.47 21.05 -34.84
C GLY A 15 44.99 21.18 -35.26
N PRO A 16 44.69 21.59 -36.50
CA PRO A 16 43.30 21.77 -36.96
C PRO A 16 42.43 20.50 -36.77
N GLU A 17 43.04 19.32 -36.82
CA GLU A 17 42.46 18.01 -36.48
C GLU A 17 42.10 17.82 -34.98
N SER A 18 42.55 18.66 -34.07
CA SER A 18 42.23 18.54 -32.63
C SER A 18 40.83 19.05 -32.29
N LEU A 19 40.26 19.88 -33.16
CA LEU A 19 38.91 20.43 -33.04
C LEU A 19 37.90 19.55 -33.79
N ASP A 20 38.22 18.29 -34.08
CA ASP A 20 37.32 17.40 -34.79
C ASP A 20 36.03 17.27 -33.96
N PRO A 21 34.92 17.93 -34.38
CA PRO A 21 33.72 17.93 -33.60
C PRO A 21 33.26 16.48 -33.51
N THR A 22 32.84 16.02 -32.33
CA THR A 22 32.22 14.69 -32.21
C THR A 22 31.23 14.55 -33.36
N PRO A 23 31.43 13.61 -34.29
CA PRO A 23 30.71 13.65 -35.55
C PRO A 23 29.22 13.54 -35.24
N VAL A 24 28.41 14.40 -35.86
CA VAL A 24 27.03 14.69 -35.47
C VAL A 24 26.17 13.42 -35.32
N TRP A 25 26.47 12.37 -36.09
CA TRP A 25 25.83 11.05 -35.97
C TRP A 25 25.96 10.42 -34.58
N LYS A 26 27.07 10.63 -33.86
CA LYS A 26 27.25 10.14 -32.47
C LYS A 26 26.30 10.84 -31.50
N GLN A 27 26.03 12.13 -31.72
CA GLN A 27 25.07 12.90 -30.92
C GLN A 27 23.64 12.40 -31.17
N PHE A 28 23.27 12.16 -32.44
CA PHE A 28 21.96 11.56 -32.77
C PHE A 28 21.83 10.13 -32.20
N ALA A 29 22.90 9.33 -32.24
CA ALA A 29 22.90 8.00 -31.65
C ALA A 29 22.68 8.04 -30.12
N LEU A 30 23.37 8.95 -29.42
CA LEU A 30 23.18 9.16 -27.98
C LEU A 30 21.74 9.59 -27.65
N ILE A 31 21.20 10.57 -28.38
CA ILE A 31 19.82 11.01 -28.21
C ILE A 31 18.85 9.85 -28.45
N GLY A 32 19.06 9.08 -29.52
CA GLY A 32 18.26 7.90 -29.83
C GLY A 32 18.28 6.87 -28.71
N ILE A 33 19.46 6.57 -28.15
CA ILE A 33 19.61 5.65 -27.01
C ILE A 33 18.83 6.16 -25.80
N PHE A 34 18.98 7.43 -25.43
CA PHE A 34 18.25 8.01 -24.30
C PHE A 34 16.74 7.99 -24.51
N LEU A 35 16.27 8.25 -25.73
CA LEU A 35 14.85 8.25 -26.06
C LEU A 35 14.27 6.84 -25.96
N VAL A 36 14.96 5.84 -26.52
CA VAL A 36 14.56 4.43 -26.40
C VAL A 36 14.58 3.98 -24.94
N LEU A 37 15.63 4.32 -24.19
CA LEU A 37 15.75 3.94 -22.78
C LEU A 37 14.65 4.58 -21.93
N GLY A 38 14.35 5.86 -22.16
CA GLY A 38 13.23 6.56 -21.53
C GLY A 38 11.88 5.91 -21.84
N LEU A 39 11.66 5.50 -23.10
CA LEU A 39 10.43 4.86 -23.53
C LEU A 39 10.26 3.47 -22.92
N VAL A 40 11.34 2.69 -22.84
CA VAL A 40 11.35 1.38 -22.15
C VAL A 40 11.02 1.52 -20.67
N LEU A 41 11.62 2.51 -19.99
CA LEU A 41 11.31 2.80 -18.58
C LEU A 41 9.84 3.18 -18.40
N LEU A 42 9.32 4.05 -19.28
CA LEU A 42 7.93 4.48 -19.21
C LEU A 42 6.96 3.31 -19.45
N ALA A 43 7.24 2.47 -20.44
CA ALA A 43 6.46 1.27 -20.73
C ALA A 43 6.48 0.30 -19.54
N GLY A 44 7.66 0.10 -18.92
CA GLY A 44 7.79 -0.73 -17.72
C GLY A 44 6.90 -0.21 -16.59
N VAL A 45 7.00 1.08 -16.26
CA VAL A 45 6.17 1.71 -15.21
C VAL A 45 4.68 1.59 -15.52
N ALA A 46 4.28 1.81 -16.78
CA ALA A 46 2.90 1.69 -17.21
C ALA A 46 2.34 0.27 -17.01
N VAL A 47 3.13 -0.77 -17.32
CA VAL A 47 2.72 -2.18 -17.11
C VAL A 47 2.48 -2.46 -15.64
N PHE A 48 3.36 -2.02 -14.74
CA PHE A 48 3.16 -2.21 -13.29
C PHE A 48 1.94 -1.44 -12.76
N ALA A 49 1.69 -0.23 -13.29
CA ALA A 49 0.53 0.56 -12.90
C ALA A 49 -0.79 -0.08 -13.38
N ALA A 50 -0.80 -0.68 -14.57
CA ALA A 50 -1.96 -1.36 -15.15
C ALA A 50 -2.16 -2.79 -14.64
N ALA A 51 -1.15 -3.38 -13.98
CA ALA A 51 -1.19 -4.77 -13.51
C ALA A 51 -2.46 -5.14 -12.73
N PRO A 52 -3.01 -4.32 -11.80
CA PRO A 52 -4.24 -4.67 -11.09
C PRO A 52 -5.48 -4.89 -11.98
N GLN A 53 -5.49 -4.29 -13.17
CA GLN A 53 -6.58 -4.40 -14.14
C GLN A 53 -6.41 -5.63 -15.06
N LEU A 54 -5.19 -6.15 -15.19
CA LEU A 54 -4.86 -7.23 -16.12
C LEU A 54 -4.83 -8.61 -15.45
N VAL A 55 -4.67 -8.68 -14.12
CA VAL A 55 -4.60 -9.95 -13.38
C VAL A 55 -5.99 -10.56 -13.16
N THR A 56 -6.05 -11.89 -13.07
CA THR A 56 -7.25 -12.61 -12.66
C THR A 56 -7.33 -12.65 -11.13
N PRO A 57 -8.40 -12.14 -10.49
CA PRO A 57 -8.56 -12.22 -9.03
C PRO A 57 -8.77 -13.68 -8.55
N PRO A 58 -8.36 -14.04 -7.32
CA PRO A 58 -7.59 -13.23 -6.38
C PRO A 58 -6.10 -13.20 -6.72
N ALA A 59 -5.48 -12.02 -6.71
CA ALA A 59 -4.06 -11.87 -7.06
C ALA A 59 -3.37 -10.77 -6.25
N LEU A 60 -2.16 -11.06 -5.77
CA LEU A 60 -1.26 -10.08 -5.18
C LEU A 60 -0.40 -9.46 -6.27
N VAL A 61 -0.46 -8.14 -6.40
CA VAL A 61 0.20 -7.34 -7.43
C VAL A 61 1.34 -6.53 -6.80
N PRO A 62 2.43 -6.21 -7.54
CA PRO A 62 3.51 -5.39 -7.03
C PRO A 62 3.04 -4.10 -6.31
N GLY A 63 3.71 -3.78 -5.21
CA GLY A 63 3.32 -2.70 -4.30
C GLY A 63 2.26 -3.11 -3.26
N ASP A 64 2.23 -4.39 -2.89
CA ASP A 64 1.37 -5.00 -1.88
C ASP A 64 -0.13 -4.70 -2.07
N ARG A 65 -0.59 -4.81 -3.31
CA ARG A 65 -2.00 -4.59 -3.68
C ARG A 65 -2.65 -5.93 -3.92
N LEU A 66 -3.61 -6.28 -3.08
CA LEU A 66 -4.42 -7.47 -3.27
C LEU A 66 -5.65 -7.12 -4.10
N VAL A 67 -5.79 -7.76 -5.25
CA VAL A 67 -6.94 -7.64 -6.15
C VAL A 67 -7.88 -8.82 -5.88
N LEU A 68 -9.12 -8.49 -5.55
CA LEU A 68 -10.22 -9.42 -5.27
C LEU A 68 -11.35 -9.19 -6.27
N SER A 69 -12.18 -10.22 -6.46
CA SER A 69 -13.39 -10.09 -7.28
C SER A 69 -14.46 -9.31 -6.52
N ILE A 70 -15.34 -8.61 -7.22
CA ILE A 70 -16.53 -8.03 -6.57
C ILE A 70 -17.41 -9.10 -5.89
N ALA A 71 -17.37 -10.35 -6.39
CA ALA A 71 -18.07 -11.48 -5.78
C ALA A 71 -17.49 -11.90 -4.42
N ASP A 72 -16.27 -11.45 -4.10
CA ASP A 72 -15.66 -11.66 -2.79
C ASP A 72 -16.19 -10.72 -1.71
N LEU A 73 -16.92 -9.66 -2.09
CA LEU A 73 -17.54 -8.77 -1.13
C LEU A 73 -18.69 -9.45 -0.41
N PRO A 74 -18.71 -9.37 0.94
CA PRO A 74 -19.90 -9.71 1.69
C PRO A 74 -21.11 -8.86 1.28
N ALA A 75 -22.31 -9.39 1.52
CA ALA A 75 -23.54 -8.61 1.46
C ALA A 75 -23.46 -7.41 2.41
N VAL A 76 -24.22 -6.36 2.14
CA VAL A 76 -24.31 -5.17 3.01
C VAL A 76 -24.79 -5.61 4.40
N GLY A 77 -24.02 -5.29 5.44
CA GLY A 77 -24.28 -5.74 6.81
C GLY A 77 -24.18 -7.26 6.99
N GLY A 78 -23.56 -7.98 6.05
CA GLY A 78 -23.27 -9.41 6.16
C GLY A 78 -22.09 -9.68 7.08
N ALA A 79 -21.84 -10.97 7.36
CA ALA A 79 -20.64 -11.37 8.09
C ALA A 79 -19.38 -11.03 7.27
N PRO A 80 -18.32 -10.49 7.89
CA PRO A 80 -17.08 -10.16 7.20
C PRO A 80 -16.35 -11.42 6.71
N LYS A 81 -15.65 -11.30 5.58
CA LYS A 81 -14.86 -12.38 4.99
C LYS A 81 -13.38 -12.19 5.35
N ARG A 82 -12.74 -13.23 5.89
CA ARG A 82 -11.30 -13.19 6.21
C ARG A 82 -10.47 -13.51 4.98
N PHE A 83 -9.41 -12.73 4.78
CA PHE A 83 -8.33 -12.99 3.83
C PHE A 83 -7.02 -13.14 4.59
N GLY A 84 -6.22 -14.13 4.21
CA GLY A 84 -5.01 -14.55 4.93
C GLY A 84 -4.21 -15.56 4.11
N PRO A 85 -3.35 -16.37 4.77
CA PRO A 85 -2.56 -17.39 4.09
C PRO A 85 -3.43 -18.40 3.31
N PRO A 86 -2.96 -18.92 2.16
CA PRO A 86 -1.63 -18.71 1.57
C PRO A 86 -1.51 -17.46 0.68
N LEU A 87 -2.61 -16.70 0.48
CA LEU A 87 -2.66 -15.60 -0.47
C LEU A 87 -1.85 -14.38 -0.01
N ILE A 88 -1.90 -14.11 1.29
CA ILE A 88 -1.15 -13.07 1.99
C ILE A 88 -0.63 -13.64 3.30
N ASP A 89 0.46 -13.10 3.84
CA ASP A 89 0.96 -13.55 5.13
C ASP A 89 0.00 -13.21 6.29
N ASP A 90 0.23 -13.83 7.46
CA ASP A 90 -0.60 -13.58 8.64
C ASP A 90 -0.49 -12.14 9.17
N ALA A 91 0.61 -11.44 8.92
CA ALA A 91 0.83 -10.06 9.39
C ALA A 91 -0.05 -9.05 8.62
N HIS A 92 -0.38 -9.38 7.37
CA HIS A 92 -1.25 -8.62 6.47
C HIS A 92 -2.67 -9.19 6.36
N ALA A 93 -2.97 -10.29 7.05
CA ALA A 93 -4.33 -10.85 7.08
C ALA A 93 -5.35 -9.79 7.51
N PHE A 94 -6.55 -9.83 6.94
CA PHE A 94 -7.59 -8.83 7.19
C PHE A 94 -9.00 -9.41 7.06
N TRP A 95 -9.97 -8.67 7.61
CA TRP A 95 -11.40 -8.92 7.50
C TRP A 95 -12.02 -7.89 6.56
N LEU A 96 -12.55 -8.34 5.44
CA LEU A 96 -13.30 -7.52 4.50
C LEU A 96 -14.75 -7.43 4.96
N SER A 97 -15.26 -6.22 5.17
CA SER A 97 -16.64 -5.94 5.56
C SER A 97 -17.26 -4.92 4.63
N ARG A 98 -18.57 -5.07 4.39
CA ARG A 98 -19.38 -4.13 3.63
C ARG A 98 -20.42 -3.51 4.55
N LEU A 99 -20.13 -2.29 5.01
CA LEU A 99 -20.95 -1.57 5.99
C LEU A 99 -22.18 -0.94 5.35
N SER A 100 -22.05 -0.48 4.09
CA SER A 100 -23.15 0.05 3.30
C SER A 100 -22.96 -0.28 1.81
N SER A 101 -23.87 0.21 0.96
CA SER A 101 -23.72 0.06 -0.50
C SER A 101 -22.44 0.71 -1.03
N ILE A 102 -21.98 1.79 -0.37
CA ILE A 102 -20.83 2.63 -0.77
C ILE A 102 -19.61 2.48 0.15
N GLU A 103 -19.75 1.83 1.30
CA GLU A 103 -18.70 1.73 2.31
C GLU A 103 -18.22 0.29 2.45
N VAL A 104 -17.00 0.05 1.99
CA VAL A 104 -16.26 -1.21 2.13
C VAL A 104 -15.00 -0.93 2.93
N VAL A 105 -14.76 -1.77 3.93
CA VAL A 105 -13.62 -1.62 4.85
C VAL A 105 -12.87 -2.95 4.96
N ALA A 106 -11.55 -2.87 5.06
CA ALA A 106 -10.66 -4.00 5.30
C ALA A 106 -9.97 -3.82 6.65
N PHE A 107 -10.51 -4.42 7.71
CA PHE A 107 -9.93 -4.35 9.06
C PHE A 107 -8.73 -5.29 9.18
N ARG A 108 -7.61 -4.79 9.69
CA ARG A 108 -6.44 -5.62 9.95
C ARG A 108 -6.82 -6.76 10.90
N GLY A 109 -6.38 -7.97 10.57
CA GLY A 109 -6.61 -9.19 11.34
C GLY A 109 -5.81 -9.26 12.65
N LEU A 110 -5.01 -8.23 12.93
CA LEU A 110 -4.21 -8.04 14.11
C LEU A 110 -4.48 -6.64 14.67
N TRP A 111 -4.56 -6.54 15.99
CA TRP A 111 -4.68 -5.29 16.73
C TRP A 111 -3.53 -5.19 17.73
N THR A 112 -3.09 -3.97 18.04
CA THR A 112 -2.00 -3.75 19.01
C THR A 112 -2.53 -2.94 20.18
N ASP A 113 -2.35 -3.47 21.39
CA ASP A 113 -2.74 -2.80 22.63
C ASP A 113 -1.75 -1.71 23.05
N GLN A 114 -2.04 -0.98 24.13
CA GLN A 114 -1.18 0.09 24.66
C GLN A 114 0.19 -0.41 25.14
N LEU A 115 0.31 -1.71 25.43
CA LEU A 115 1.56 -2.34 25.86
C LEU A 115 2.37 -2.87 24.66
N GLY A 116 1.91 -2.65 23.43
CA GLY A 116 2.56 -3.13 22.22
C GLY A 116 2.34 -4.63 21.94
N ARG A 117 1.41 -5.28 22.65
CA ARG A 117 1.09 -6.69 22.41
C ARG A 117 0.22 -6.81 21.16
N VAL A 118 0.58 -7.76 20.30
CA VAL A 118 -0.15 -8.06 19.07
C VAL A 118 -1.22 -9.10 19.37
N CYS A 119 -2.45 -8.78 19.01
CA CYS A 119 -3.64 -9.53 19.40
C CYS A 119 -4.44 -9.91 18.14
N PRO A 120 -4.68 -11.20 17.87
CA PRO A 120 -5.51 -11.61 16.74
C PRO A 120 -6.93 -11.08 16.88
N VAL A 121 -7.44 -10.56 15.77
CA VAL A 121 -8.82 -10.08 15.63
C VAL A 121 -9.68 -11.19 15.03
N SER A 122 -10.77 -11.53 15.72
CA SER A 122 -11.81 -12.45 15.26
C SER A 122 -13.15 -11.72 15.10
N TRP A 123 -14.00 -12.27 14.25
CA TRP A 123 -15.40 -11.87 14.15
C TRP A 123 -16.27 -12.80 14.99
N ASN A 124 -17.08 -12.24 15.87
CA ASN A 124 -17.98 -13.00 16.74
C ASN A 124 -19.43 -12.59 16.51
N VAL A 125 -20.31 -13.59 16.58
CA VAL A 125 -21.76 -13.41 16.60
C VAL A 125 -22.28 -14.13 17.84
N THR A 126 -22.86 -13.39 18.79
CA THR A 126 -23.53 -14.01 19.94
C THR A 126 -24.86 -14.63 19.52
N ILE A 127 -25.15 -15.81 20.07
CA ILE A 127 -26.38 -16.57 19.78
C ILE A 127 -27.58 -15.94 20.49
N ASP A 128 -27.38 -15.34 21.67
CA ASP A 128 -28.45 -14.80 22.54
C ASP A 128 -28.74 -13.30 22.35
N GLY A 129 -28.24 -12.69 21.27
CA GLY A 129 -28.53 -11.30 20.91
C GLY A 129 -27.81 -10.84 19.64
N PRO A 130 -28.27 -9.78 18.95
CA PRO A 130 -27.73 -9.34 17.66
C PRO A 130 -26.38 -8.61 17.78
N LEU A 131 -25.57 -8.92 18.81
CA LEU A 131 -24.26 -8.29 18.96
C LEU A 131 -23.27 -8.93 17.99
N ARG A 132 -23.16 -8.28 16.84
CA ARG A 132 -22.19 -8.55 15.81
C ARG A 132 -20.98 -7.65 16.08
N SER A 133 -19.84 -8.27 16.36
CA SER A 133 -18.68 -7.53 16.86
C SER A 133 -17.38 -8.19 16.44
N PHE A 134 -16.34 -7.38 16.37
CA PHE A 134 -14.98 -7.89 16.35
C PHE A 134 -14.45 -8.00 17.77
N THR A 135 -13.58 -8.98 18.01
CA THR A 135 -12.82 -9.08 19.25
C THR A 135 -11.34 -9.21 18.98
N ALA A 136 -10.52 -8.49 19.76
CA ALA A 136 -9.08 -8.72 19.82
C ALA A 136 -8.72 -9.48 21.10
N ALA A 137 -8.09 -10.64 20.97
CA ALA A 137 -7.73 -11.48 22.11
C ALA A 137 -6.21 -11.45 22.35
N CYS A 138 -5.76 -10.62 23.28
CA CYS A 138 -4.35 -10.61 23.69
C CYS A 138 -4.10 -11.73 24.72
N ARG A 139 -2.96 -12.41 24.61
CA ARG A 139 -2.60 -13.47 25.57
C ARG A 139 -2.53 -12.89 26.98
N GLY A 140 -3.33 -13.47 27.90
CA GLY A 140 -3.34 -13.07 29.31
C GLY A 140 -4.17 -11.83 29.63
N SER A 141 -5.06 -11.38 28.75
CA SER A 141 -6.04 -10.32 29.06
C SER A 141 -7.45 -10.71 28.63
N ALA A 142 -8.45 -10.00 29.15
CA ALA A 142 -9.80 -10.07 28.62
C ALA A 142 -9.83 -9.62 27.14
N PRO A 143 -10.74 -10.18 26.32
CA PRO A 143 -10.87 -9.76 24.93
C PRO A 143 -11.41 -8.33 24.86
N VAL A 144 -10.86 -7.56 23.94
CA VAL A 144 -11.30 -6.20 23.64
C VAL A 144 -12.37 -6.27 22.56
N LEU A 145 -13.48 -5.56 22.75
CA LEU A 145 -14.63 -5.56 21.85
C LEU A 145 -14.60 -4.35 20.91
N PHE A 146 -15.00 -4.56 19.67
CA PHE A 146 -15.21 -3.51 18.67
C PHE A 146 -16.54 -3.73 17.96
N ASN A 147 -17.23 -2.64 17.61
CA ASN A 147 -18.48 -2.75 16.85
C ASN A 147 -18.22 -3.17 15.39
N GLU A 148 -19.27 -3.31 14.58
CA GLU A 148 -19.16 -3.69 13.17
C GLU A 148 -18.33 -2.69 12.33
N ARG A 149 -18.26 -1.43 12.76
CA ARG A 149 -17.41 -0.39 12.15
C ARG A 149 -15.98 -0.43 12.66
N GLY A 150 -15.61 -1.36 13.53
CA GLY A 150 -14.30 -1.46 14.14
C GLY A 150 -13.98 -0.31 15.11
N GLU A 151 -15.00 0.41 15.59
CA GLU A 151 -14.84 1.41 16.64
C GLU A 151 -14.66 0.73 17.98
N ALA A 152 -13.85 1.35 18.83
CA ALA A 152 -13.56 0.91 20.18
C ALA A 152 -14.83 0.77 21.03
N GLY A 153 -15.05 -0.40 21.60
CA GLY A 153 -16.01 -0.58 22.70
C GLY A 153 -15.44 -0.09 24.04
N PRO A 154 -16.23 -0.16 25.13
CA PRO A 154 -15.77 0.21 26.46
C PRO A 154 -14.49 -0.54 26.86
N GLY A 155 -13.46 0.20 27.28
CA GLY A 155 -12.15 -0.34 27.68
C GLY A 155 -11.15 -0.53 26.54
N ALA A 156 -11.54 -0.28 25.28
CA ALA A 156 -10.61 -0.26 24.15
C ALA A 156 -10.00 1.16 24.00
N PRO A 157 -8.67 1.30 23.95
CA PRO A 157 -7.99 2.60 23.85
C PRO A 157 -8.15 3.24 22.46
N ARG A 158 -8.33 2.42 21.42
CA ARG A 158 -8.42 2.84 20.01
C ARG A 158 -9.18 1.79 19.21
N GLY A 159 -9.70 2.17 18.04
CA GLY A 159 -10.38 1.25 17.12
C GLY A 159 -9.45 0.27 16.39
N LEU A 160 -10.02 -0.50 15.47
CA LEU A 160 -9.28 -1.40 14.58
C LEU A 160 -8.55 -0.63 13.48
N ASP A 161 -7.35 -1.09 13.15
CA ASP A 161 -6.60 -0.57 12.01
C ASP A 161 -7.22 -1.04 10.70
N ARG A 162 -7.12 -0.23 9.65
CA ARG A 162 -7.76 -0.49 8.36
C ARG A 162 -6.77 -0.39 7.22
N TYR A 163 -6.92 -1.22 6.20
CA TYR A 163 -6.24 -1.03 4.93
C TYR A 163 -7.05 -0.10 4.02
N LEU A 164 -6.35 0.61 3.14
CA LEU A 164 -7.03 1.40 2.11
C LEU A 164 -7.68 0.45 1.09
N VAL A 165 -8.97 0.66 0.85
CA VAL A 165 -9.76 -0.13 -0.11
C VAL A 165 -10.21 0.77 -1.25
N SER A 166 -10.07 0.29 -2.48
CA SER A 166 -10.65 0.87 -3.68
C SER A 166 -11.61 -0.14 -4.28
N VAL A 167 -12.83 0.29 -4.61
CA VAL A 167 -13.85 -0.54 -5.25
C VAL A 167 -14.11 0.00 -6.64
N SER A 168 -14.10 -0.88 -7.63
CA SER A 168 -14.53 -0.61 -9.01
C SER A 168 -15.59 -1.62 -9.43
N ASP A 169 -16.17 -1.46 -10.62
CA ASP A 169 -17.35 -2.22 -11.07
C ASP A 169 -17.22 -3.75 -10.92
N ASP A 170 -16.04 -4.32 -11.22
CA ASP A 170 -15.78 -5.75 -11.19
C ASP A 170 -14.81 -6.20 -10.09
N ARG A 171 -14.19 -5.27 -9.35
CA ARG A 171 -13.01 -5.54 -8.51
C ARG A 171 -12.98 -4.77 -7.20
N VAL A 172 -12.29 -5.37 -6.24
CA VAL A 172 -11.91 -4.72 -4.99
C VAL A 172 -10.41 -4.81 -4.83
N ILE A 173 -9.77 -3.68 -4.62
CA ILE A 173 -8.32 -3.58 -4.43
C ILE A 173 -8.06 -3.15 -3.00
N VAL A 174 -7.33 -3.97 -2.25
CA VAL A 174 -6.88 -3.68 -0.89
C VAL A 174 -5.39 -3.38 -0.91
N ASN A 175 -5.00 -2.20 -0.45
CA ASN A 175 -3.60 -1.80 -0.37
C ASN A 175 -3.02 -2.16 1.00
N LEU A 176 -2.21 -3.21 1.04
CA LEU A 176 -1.63 -3.77 2.26
C LEU A 176 -0.41 -2.98 2.75
N SER A 177 0.23 -2.18 1.88
CA SER A 177 1.35 -1.30 2.25
C SER A 177 0.91 -0.05 3.02
N ARG A 178 -0.38 0.30 2.98
CA ARG A 178 -0.95 1.51 3.59
C ARG A 178 -1.92 1.14 4.69
N LEU A 179 -1.40 1.07 5.92
CA LEU A 179 -2.19 0.90 7.12
C LEU A 179 -2.67 2.25 7.65
N ILE A 180 -3.98 2.40 7.82
CA ILE A 180 -4.64 3.52 8.48
C ILE A 180 -4.80 3.13 9.94
N VAL A 181 -4.03 3.78 10.81
CA VAL A 181 -4.06 3.53 12.25
C VAL A 181 -5.24 4.27 12.86
N SER A 182 -6.10 3.55 13.58
CA SER A 182 -7.21 4.19 14.29
C SER A 182 -6.67 5.08 15.43
N PRO A 183 -7.16 6.32 15.56
CA PRO A 183 -6.69 7.25 16.59
C PRO A 183 -7.03 6.74 17.99
N GLU A 184 -6.19 7.10 18.95
CA GLU A 184 -6.41 6.80 20.36
C GLU A 184 -7.47 7.75 20.94
N HIS A 185 -8.41 7.20 21.71
CA HIS A 185 -9.36 8.00 22.48
C HIS A 185 -8.60 8.67 23.62
N THR A 186 -8.19 9.93 23.42
CA THR A 186 -7.74 10.77 24.51
C THR A 186 -8.98 11.34 25.20
N SER A 187 -9.17 11.04 26.49
CA SER A 187 -10.22 11.69 27.27
C SER A 187 -9.98 13.20 27.24
N ALA A 188 -11.02 13.99 26.96
CA ALA A 188 -10.94 15.43 27.12
C ALA A 188 -10.57 15.76 28.59
N PRO A 189 -9.71 16.77 28.85
CA PRO A 189 -9.46 17.22 30.21
C PRO A 189 -10.79 17.61 30.86
N PRO A 190 -10.99 17.34 32.17
CA PRO A 190 -12.16 17.86 32.87
C PRO A 190 -12.17 19.38 32.74
N THR A 191 -13.28 19.92 32.21
CA THR A 191 -13.54 21.36 32.22
C THR A 191 -13.52 21.85 33.68
N PRO A 192 -12.79 22.94 33.99
CA PRO A 192 -12.70 23.48 35.35
C PRO A 192 -14.03 23.98 35.91
#